data_AF-A0A7C3DY04-F1
#
_entry.id   AF-A0A7C3DY04-F1
#
_cell.length_a   1.000
_cell.length_b   1.000
_cell.length_c   1.000
_cell.angle_alpha   90.00
_cell.angle_beta   90.00
_cell.angle_gamma   90.00
#
_symmetry.space_group_name_H-M   'P 1'
#
loop_
_entity.id
_entity.type
_entity.pdbx_description
1 polymer ?
#
loop_
_entity_poly.entity_id
_entity_poly.type
_entity_poly.pdbx_seq_one_letter_code
_entity_poly.pdbx_strand_id
1 'polypeptide(L)'
;MAPRSRQILGLVAVVVVILSLVAIWRQARRPSPRGPEKQWFYDLNTGQLFPAAITAIPPIAAPSGPLPDGSPAGVKAHVYGCRDCGAANRVVAYLETFTPAQKAQLEQWRDRARRTAPPPDGQPFSPGPDFAAVLSGAGALV
;
A
#
# COMPACT_ATOMS: atom_id res chain seq x y z
N MET A 1 -35.88 47.04 -19.85
CA MET A 1 -34.62 46.99 -19.09
C MET A 1 -34.40 45.58 -18.56
N ALA A 2 -33.70 44.70 -19.28
CA ALA A 2 -33.42 43.32 -18.81
C ALA A 2 -32.23 42.54 -19.46
N PRO A 3 -31.17 43.13 -20.07
CA PRO A 3 -30.07 42.31 -20.62
C PRO A 3 -28.86 42.10 -19.68
N ARG A 4 -28.57 43.05 -18.77
CA ARG A 4 -27.30 43.05 -18.01
C ARG A 4 -27.23 41.93 -16.96
N SER A 5 -28.34 41.62 -16.29
CA SER A 5 -28.37 40.58 -15.23
C SER A 5 -28.13 39.17 -15.77
N ARG A 6 -28.65 38.85 -16.96
CA ARG A 6 -28.44 37.54 -17.62
C ARG A 6 -27.00 37.36 -18.08
N GLN A 7 -26.36 38.42 -18.57
CA GLN A 7 -24.95 38.41 -18.97
C GLN A 7 -24.01 38.24 -17.76
N ILE A 8 -24.29 38.94 -16.65
CA ILE A 8 -23.53 38.78 -15.40
C ILE A 8 -23.65 37.35 -14.87
N LEU A 9 -24.86 36.78 -14.87
CA LEU A 9 -25.06 35.41 -14.40
C LEU A 9 -24.30 34.38 -15.25
N GLY A 10 -24.33 34.54 -16.58
CA GLY A 10 -23.56 33.70 -17.50
C GLY A 10 -22.06 33.81 -17.27
N LEU A 11 -21.53 35.02 -17.09
CA LEU A 11 -20.12 35.25 -16.80
C LEU A 11 -19.70 34.57 -15.49
N VAL A 12 -20.51 34.73 -14.42
CA VAL A 12 -20.24 34.11 -13.12
C VAL A 12 -20.23 32.57 -13.24
N ALA A 13 -21.19 31.99 -13.96
CA ALA A 13 -21.24 30.54 -14.17
C ALA A 13 -19.97 30.03 -14.88
N VAL A 14 -19.52 30.72 -15.94
CA VAL A 14 -18.30 30.37 -16.66
C VAL A 14 -17.07 30.46 -15.75
N VAL A 15 -16.95 31.51 -14.94
CA VAL A 15 -15.83 31.67 -14.00
C VAL A 15 -15.80 30.53 -12.98
N VAL A 16 -16.95 30.15 -12.41
CA VAL A 16 -17.06 29.04 -11.46
C VAL A 16 -16.64 27.71 -12.09
N VAL A 17 -17.06 27.44 -13.34
CA VAL A 17 -16.67 26.22 -14.06
C VAL A 17 -15.15 26.21 -14.31
N ILE A 18 -14.58 27.31 -14.77
CA ILE A 18 -13.13 27.41 -15.02
C ILE A 18 -12.33 27.20 -13.73
N LEU A 19 -12.71 27.87 -12.64
CA LEU A 19 -12.03 27.71 -11.36
C LEU A 19 -12.12 26.27 -10.83
N SER A 20 -13.28 25.63 -11.00
CA SER A 20 -13.48 24.24 -10.61
C SER A 20 -12.60 23.28 -11.43
N LEU A 21 -12.52 23.47 -12.75
CA LEU A 21 -11.64 22.68 -13.62
C LEU A 21 -10.17 22.85 -13.25
N VAL A 22 -9.73 24.08 -12.98
CA VAL A 22 -8.37 24.35 -12.53
C VAL A 22 -8.08 23.68 -11.19
N ALA A 23 -9.02 23.72 -10.23
CA ALA A 23 -8.87 23.07 -8.93
C ALA A 23 -8.75 21.54 -9.07
N ILE A 24 -9.61 20.91 -9.87
CA ILE A 24 -9.58 19.47 -10.15
C ILE A 24 -8.25 19.08 -10.82
N TRP A 25 -7.84 19.83 -11.84
CA TRP A 25 -6.58 19.56 -12.54
C TRP A 25 -5.36 19.70 -11.64
N ARG A 26 -5.34 20.72 -10.75
CA ARG A 26 -4.27 20.86 -9.75
C ARG A 26 -4.27 19.73 -8.74
N GLN A 27 -5.44 19.23 -8.33
CA GLN A 27 -5.54 18.11 -7.40
C GLN A 27 -5.12 16.78 -8.04
N ALA A 28 -5.49 16.53 -9.30
CA ALA A 28 -5.08 15.35 -10.05
C ALA A 28 -3.57 15.29 -10.30
N ARG A 29 -2.90 16.45 -10.35
CA ARG A 29 -1.43 16.54 -10.52
C ARG A 29 -0.64 16.45 -9.23
N ARG A 30 -1.29 16.44 -8.05
CA ARG A 30 -0.55 16.26 -6.81
C ARG A 30 -0.02 14.82 -6.79
N PRO A 31 1.31 14.60 -6.66
CA PRO A 31 1.82 13.25 -6.50
C PRO A 31 1.12 12.64 -5.30
N SER A 32 0.54 11.45 -5.50
CA SER A 32 -0.05 10.70 -4.39
C SER A 32 1.04 10.58 -3.32
N PRO A 33 0.78 10.99 -2.06
CA PRO A 33 1.72 10.79 -0.99
C PRO A 33 2.15 9.33 -1.04
N ARG A 34 3.46 9.06 -1.21
CA ARG A 34 3.96 7.69 -1.15
C ARG A 34 3.40 7.10 0.12
N GLY A 35 2.61 6.02 -0.02
CA GLY A 35 1.95 5.39 1.11
C GLY A 35 2.97 5.11 2.22
N PRO A 36 2.53 5.05 3.47
CA PRO A 36 3.45 4.84 4.58
C PRO A 36 4.28 3.58 4.33
N GLU A 37 5.61 3.73 4.26
CA GLU A 37 6.54 2.63 4.04
C GLU A 37 6.47 1.60 5.20
N LYS A 38 6.03 2.07 6.36
CA LYS A 38 5.92 1.31 7.60
C LYS A 38 4.47 1.26 8.09
N GLN A 39 4.06 0.09 8.57
CA GLN A 39 2.80 -0.14 9.27
C GLN A 39 3.10 -0.64 10.69
N TRP A 40 2.13 -0.47 11.60
CA TRP A 40 2.21 -0.97 12.96
C TRP A 40 1.94 -2.48 13.04
N PHE A 41 2.80 -3.15 13.77
CA PHE A 41 2.66 -4.53 14.20
C PHE A 41 2.63 -4.58 15.73
N TYR A 42 2.03 -5.61 16.29
CA TYR A 42 1.92 -5.84 17.71
C TYR A 42 2.72 -7.08 18.07
N ASP A 43 3.54 -6.96 19.10
CA ASP A 43 4.32 -8.06 19.65
C ASP A 43 3.47 -8.80 20.69
N LEU A 44 3.15 -10.06 20.41
CA LEU A 44 2.33 -10.89 21.29
C LEU A 44 3.02 -11.25 22.61
N ASN A 45 4.36 -11.18 22.69
CA ASN A 45 5.08 -11.49 23.92
C ASN A 45 5.10 -10.29 24.88
N THR A 46 5.33 -9.08 24.35
CA THR A 46 5.51 -7.87 25.18
C THR A 46 4.26 -7.00 25.27
N GLY A 47 3.30 -7.18 24.37
CA GLY A 47 2.12 -6.33 24.26
C GLY A 47 2.42 -4.95 23.68
N GLN A 48 3.53 -4.79 22.96
CA GLN A 48 3.97 -3.49 22.44
C GLN A 48 3.79 -3.38 20.93
N LEU A 49 3.51 -2.16 20.48
CA LEU A 49 3.48 -1.81 19.06
C LEU A 49 4.90 -1.54 18.55
N PHE A 50 5.23 -2.11 17.39
CA PHE A 50 6.48 -1.84 16.69
C PHE A 50 6.24 -1.61 15.19
N PRO A 51 7.01 -0.75 14.53
CA PRO A 51 6.85 -0.49 13.11
C PRO A 51 7.58 -1.55 12.27
N ALA A 52 6.94 -2.07 11.22
CA ALA A 52 7.58 -2.92 10.22
C ALA A 52 7.09 -2.57 8.81
N ALA A 53 7.66 -3.19 7.77
CA ALA A 53 7.30 -2.89 6.38
C ALA A 53 5.82 -3.16 6.11
N ILE A 54 5.14 -2.27 5.40
CA ILE A 54 3.73 -2.45 5.01
C ILE A 54 3.50 -3.70 4.15
N THR A 55 4.53 -4.16 3.45
CA THR A 55 4.50 -5.37 2.62
C THR A 55 4.77 -6.66 3.40
N ALA A 56 5.00 -6.57 4.71
CA ALA A 56 5.28 -7.73 5.53
C ALA A 56 3.98 -8.50 5.80
N ILE A 57 4.01 -9.82 5.59
CA ILE A 57 2.85 -10.70 5.74
C ILE A 57 2.92 -11.34 7.14
N PRO A 58 1.97 -11.07 8.05
CA PRO A 58 1.97 -11.64 9.39
C PRO A 58 1.73 -13.17 9.36
N PRO A 59 2.21 -13.92 10.37
CA PRO A 59 3.06 -13.45 11.47
C PRO A 59 4.51 -13.17 11.04
N ILE A 60 5.14 -12.16 11.66
CA ILE A 60 6.53 -11.73 11.41
C ILE A 60 7.38 -11.83 12.68
N ALA A 61 8.71 -11.79 12.55
CA ALA A 61 9.59 -11.76 13.71
C ALA A 61 9.34 -10.49 14.54
N ALA A 62 9.09 -10.65 15.84
CA ALA A 62 8.97 -9.54 16.77
C ALA A 62 10.34 -9.21 17.39
N PRO A 63 10.55 -7.98 17.89
CA PRO A 63 11.79 -7.60 18.58
C PRO A 63 12.09 -8.44 19.82
N SER A 64 11.06 -8.95 20.51
CA SER A 64 11.24 -9.83 21.67
C SER A 64 11.66 -11.26 21.32
N GLY A 65 11.69 -11.62 20.03
CA GLY A 65 11.91 -12.99 19.57
C GLY A 65 10.62 -13.78 19.30
N PRO A 66 10.73 -15.11 19.11
CA PRO A 66 9.60 -15.98 18.81
C PRO A 66 8.70 -16.23 20.05
N LEU A 67 7.51 -16.79 19.81
CA LEU A 67 6.66 -17.36 20.86
C LEU A 67 7.31 -18.61 21.49
N PRO A 68 6.77 -19.11 22.62
CA PRO A 68 7.23 -20.37 23.22
C PRO A 68 7.15 -21.59 22.30
N ASP A 69 6.29 -21.57 21.28
CA ASP A 69 6.15 -22.60 20.26
C ASP A 69 7.14 -22.45 19.09
N GLY A 70 8.00 -21.43 19.12
CA GLY A 70 8.97 -21.11 18.06
C GLY A 70 8.38 -20.30 16.90
N SER A 71 7.08 -20.00 16.91
CA SER A 71 6.45 -19.20 15.85
C SER A 71 6.76 -17.70 15.99
N PRO A 72 6.70 -16.91 14.91
CA PRO A 72 6.97 -15.47 14.98
C PRO A 72 5.88 -14.71 15.76
N ALA A 73 6.26 -13.80 16.65
CA ALA A 73 5.32 -13.13 17.57
C ALA A 73 4.70 -11.82 17.06
N GLY A 74 5.09 -11.35 15.89
CA GLY A 74 4.62 -10.09 15.32
C GLY A 74 3.35 -10.27 14.50
N VAL A 75 2.24 -9.69 14.95
CA VAL A 75 0.97 -9.66 14.19
C VAL A 75 0.65 -8.25 13.72
N LYS A 76 -0.10 -8.10 12.64
CA LYS A 76 -0.41 -6.77 12.09
C LYS A 76 -1.44 -6.08 12.99
N ALA A 77 -1.21 -4.81 13.30
CA ALA A 77 -2.07 -4.04 14.20
C ALA A 77 -2.81 -2.93 13.43
N HIS A 78 -4.13 -2.92 13.55
CA HIS A 78 -4.95 -1.81 13.07
C HIS A 78 -5.14 -0.82 14.19
N VAL A 79 -4.42 0.29 14.09
CA VAL A 79 -4.32 1.30 15.14
C VAL A 79 -5.04 2.57 14.71
N TYR A 80 -6.04 2.98 15.48
CA TYR A 80 -6.67 4.29 15.32
C TYR A 80 -6.00 5.31 16.25
N GLY A 81 -5.90 6.54 15.80
CA GLY A 81 -5.43 7.65 16.61
C GLY A 81 -5.68 8.97 15.89
N CYS A 82 -5.75 10.05 16.65
CA CYS A 82 -5.79 11.38 16.05
C CYS A 82 -4.39 11.83 15.63
N ARG A 83 -4.31 12.48 14.45
CA ARG A 83 -3.07 12.83 13.74
C ARG A 83 -2.04 13.53 14.62
N ASP A 84 -2.50 14.42 15.49
CA ASP A 84 -1.65 15.30 16.29
C ASP A 84 -1.63 14.95 17.79
N CYS A 85 -2.26 13.86 18.21
CA CYS A 85 -2.50 13.56 19.62
C CYS A 85 -1.39 12.73 20.29
N GLY A 86 -0.26 12.52 19.62
CA GLY A 86 0.85 11.73 20.16
C GLY A 86 0.56 10.23 20.29
N ALA A 87 1.57 9.47 20.72
CA ALA A 87 1.50 8.01 20.76
C ALA A 87 0.52 7.46 21.83
N ALA A 88 0.27 8.22 22.89
CA ALA A 88 -0.60 7.81 24.01
C ALA A 88 -2.09 7.72 23.64
N ASN A 89 -2.52 8.41 22.57
CA ASN A 89 -3.91 8.41 22.11
C ASN A 89 -4.16 7.41 20.97
N ARG A 90 -3.23 6.46 20.78
CA ARG A 90 -3.38 5.37 19.81
C ARG A 90 -4.09 4.20 20.47
N VAL A 91 -5.16 3.75 19.84
CA VAL A 91 -5.95 2.61 20.29
C VAL A 91 -5.82 1.51 19.24
N VAL A 92 -5.40 0.32 19.68
CA VAL A 92 -5.41 -0.87 18.85
C VAL A 92 -6.86 -1.33 18.74
N ALA A 93 -7.41 -1.29 17.52
CA ALA A 93 -8.76 -1.75 17.27
C ALA A 93 -8.83 -3.27 17.18
N TYR A 94 -7.97 -3.85 16.36
CA TYR A 94 -7.87 -5.29 16.20
C TYR A 94 -6.50 -5.69 15.65
N LEU A 95 -6.19 -6.97 15.86
CA LEU A 95 -4.98 -7.62 15.38
C LEU A 95 -5.34 -8.56 14.24
N GLU A 96 -4.49 -8.59 13.21
CA GLU A 96 -4.65 -9.43 12.03
C GLU A 96 -3.44 -10.35 11.91
N THR A 97 -3.72 -11.64 11.75
CA THR A 97 -2.70 -12.66 11.49
C THR A 97 -3.25 -13.67 10.49
N PHE A 98 -2.35 -14.34 9.76
CA PHE A 98 -2.70 -15.38 8.81
C PHE A 98 -2.33 -16.76 9.34
N THR A 99 -3.11 -17.76 8.95
CA THR A 99 -2.69 -19.15 9.13
C THR A 99 -1.47 -19.45 8.26
N PRO A 100 -0.65 -20.46 8.60
CA PRO A 100 0.52 -20.83 7.80
C PRO A 100 0.20 -21.09 6.32
N ALA A 101 -0.95 -21.73 6.04
CA ALA A 101 -1.39 -22.00 4.67
C ALA A 101 -1.73 -20.70 3.90
N GLN A 102 -2.47 -19.78 4.54
CA GLN A 102 -2.81 -18.48 3.93
C GLN A 102 -1.56 -17.63 3.70
N LYS A 103 -0.63 -17.61 4.65
CA LYS A 103 0.64 -16.89 4.51
C LYS A 103 1.44 -17.43 3.33
N ALA A 104 1.61 -18.75 3.23
CA ALA A 104 2.33 -19.37 2.12
C ALA A 104 1.71 -19.00 0.76
N GLN A 105 0.37 -19.01 0.67
CA GLN A 105 -0.32 -18.60 -0.54
C GLN A 105 -0.01 -17.13 -0.90
N LEU A 106 -0.15 -16.20 0.06
CA LEU A 106 0.14 -14.78 -0.15
C LEU A 106 1.60 -14.52 -0.53
N GLU A 107 2.55 -15.25 0.06
CA GLU A 107 3.96 -15.16 -0.28
C GLU A 107 4.23 -15.62 -1.72
N GLN A 108 3.61 -16.72 -2.16
CA GLN A 108 3.70 -17.16 -3.56
C GLN A 108 3.10 -16.13 -4.54
N TRP A 109 1.98 -15.48 -4.18
CA TRP A 109 1.41 -14.40 -4.99
C TRP A 109 2.35 -13.20 -5.08
N ARG A 110 2.95 -12.79 -3.95
CA ARG A 110 3.93 -11.70 -3.89
C ARG A 110 5.15 -12.00 -4.75
N ASP A 111 5.67 -13.22 -4.68
CA ASP A 111 6.87 -13.61 -5.42
C ASP A 111 6.58 -13.67 -6.92
N ARG A 112 5.41 -14.17 -7.32
CA ARG A 112 4.93 -14.10 -8.71
C ARG A 112 4.82 -12.67 -9.20
N ALA A 113 4.15 -11.80 -8.43
CA ALA A 113 3.99 -10.40 -8.78
C ALA A 113 5.33 -9.68 -8.94
N ARG A 114 6.32 -9.99 -8.09
CA ARG A 114 7.69 -9.45 -8.23
C ARG A 114 8.40 -9.91 -9.49
N ARG A 115 8.20 -11.16 -9.92
CA ARG A 115 8.80 -11.70 -11.16
C ARG A 115 8.15 -11.14 -12.41
N THR A 116 6.86 -10.85 -12.37
CA THR A 116 6.09 -10.34 -13.52
C THR A 116 6.01 -8.83 -13.57
N ALA A 117 6.43 -8.12 -12.52
CA ALA A 117 6.43 -6.67 -12.49
C ALA A 117 7.40 -6.13 -13.56
N PRO A 118 6.95 -5.21 -14.43
CA PRO A 118 7.87 -4.52 -15.32
C PRO A 118 8.93 -3.78 -14.47
N PRO A 119 10.17 -3.66 -14.98
CA PRO A 119 11.20 -2.90 -14.28
C PRO A 119 10.70 -1.48 -13.98
N PRO A 120 11.03 -0.89 -12.83
CA PRO A 120 10.77 0.53 -12.62
C PRO A 120 11.42 1.35 -13.74
N ASP A 121 10.72 2.36 -14.23
CA ASP A 121 11.07 3.16 -15.41
C ASP A 121 12.58 3.51 -15.45
N GLY A 122 13.26 3.08 -16.51
CA GLY A 122 14.68 3.37 -16.76
C GLY A 122 15.65 2.21 -16.53
N GLN A 123 15.19 1.06 -16.02
CA GLN A 123 16.02 -0.15 -15.97
C GLN A 123 15.85 -0.98 -17.26
N PRO A 124 16.91 -1.26 -18.04
CA PRO A 124 16.80 -2.18 -19.17
C PRO A 124 16.34 -3.54 -18.65
N PHE A 125 15.32 -4.11 -19.31
CA PHE A 125 14.82 -5.44 -19.02
C PHE A 125 15.98 -6.45 -19.11
N SER A 126 16.34 -7.06 -17.98
CA SER A 126 17.30 -8.15 -17.93
C SER A 126 16.52 -9.46 -17.87
N PRO A 127 16.40 -10.21 -18.99
CA PRO A 127 15.74 -11.50 -18.96
C PRO A 127 16.44 -12.44 -17.96
N GLY A 128 15.67 -13.01 -17.04
CA GLY A 128 16.17 -14.05 -16.13
C GLY A 128 16.51 -15.34 -16.89
N PRO A 129 17.19 -16.31 -16.24
CA PRO A 129 17.62 -17.57 -16.87
C PRO A 129 16.45 -18.39 -17.47
N ASP A 130 15.25 -18.26 -16.90
CA ASP A 130 14.04 -18.94 -17.38
C ASP A 130 13.52 -18.37 -18.71
N PHE A 131 13.91 -17.14 -19.06
CA PHE A 131 13.49 -16.50 -20.32
C PHE A 131 14.12 -17.19 -21.54
N ALA A 132 15.35 -17.71 -21.38
CA ALA A 132 16.01 -18.51 -22.42
C ALA A 132 15.28 -19.84 -22.65
N ALA A 133 14.74 -20.47 -21.60
CA ALA A 133 14.00 -21.73 -21.70
C ALA A 133 12.63 -21.56 -22.38
N VAL A 134 11.98 -20.41 -22.18
CA VAL A 134 10.72 -20.07 -22.88
C VAL A 134 10.98 -19.80 -24.37
N LEU A 135 12.07 -19.11 -24.70
CA LEU A 135 12.46 -18.84 -26.09
C LEU A 135 12.99 -20.08 -26.83
N SER A 136 13.56 -21.05 -26.12
CA SER A 136 14.08 -22.29 -26.71
C SER A 136 13.00 -23.34 -26.99
N GLY A 137 11.71 -23.04 -26.77
CA GLY A 137 10.60 -23.92 -27.10
C GLY A 137 10.53 -25.22 -26.29
N ALA A 138 11.28 -25.32 -25.18
CA ALA A 138 11.39 -26.56 -24.39
C ALA A 138 10.27 -26.75 -23.35
N GLY A 139 9.31 -25.82 -23.26
CA GLY A 139 8.31 -25.75 -22.19
C GLY A 139 6.85 -25.92 -22.61
N ALA A 140 6.57 -26.47 -23.80
CA ALA A 140 5.21 -26.83 -24.19
C ALA A 140 5.04 -28.35 -24.08
N LEU A 141 4.67 -28.81 -22.88
CA LEU A 141 3.87 -30.02 -22.58
C LEU A 141 3.94 -30.26 -21.06
N VAL A 142 2.91 -29.85 -20.32
CA VAL A 142 2.02 -30.65 -19.45
C VAL A 142 0.89 -29.72 -18.98
#